data_AF-A0A0N8Q5B9-F1
#
_entry.id   AF-A0A0N8Q5B9-F1
#
_cell.length_a   1.000
_cell.length_b   1.000
_cell.length_c   1.000
_cell.angle_alpha   90.00
_cell.angle_beta   90.00
_cell.angle_gamma   90.00
#
_symmetry.space_group_name_H-M   'P 1'
#
loop_
_entity.id
_entity.type
_entity.pdbx_description
1 polymer ?
#
loop_
_entity_poly.entity_id
_entity_poly.type
_entity_poly.pdbx_seq_one_letter_code
_entity_poly.pdbx_strand_id
1 'polypeptide(L)'
;MSNDIDFVKQQIMEQFKIQKSDSGEALNVRGFMLNVVPRWNPKQQDLLERAVEELVSSGLIEDREGTPFLTQQGVDYLYPDIGDSVKVAILDFFAKANARAGHAFNTQSFMHTEVLNWNPKQKHGLEPAMKSLIEEGLIEENERGYFLTEAGFNSIY
;
A
#
# COMPACT_ATOMS: atom_id res chain seq x y z
N MET A 1 31.56 -1.13 -4.57
CA MET A 1 30.73 -0.78 -5.75
C MET A 1 29.28 -1.22 -5.61
N SER A 2 28.95 -2.39 -5.03
CA SER A 2 27.53 -2.79 -4.88
C SER A 2 26.70 -1.84 -4.00
N ASN A 3 27.26 -1.28 -2.92
CA ASN A 3 26.47 -0.47 -1.98
C ASN A 3 25.85 0.82 -2.59
N ASP A 4 26.55 1.49 -3.52
CA ASP A 4 26.04 2.75 -4.08
C ASP A 4 24.92 2.54 -5.10
N ILE A 5 25.02 1.51 -5.96
CA ILE A 5 23.97 1.20 -6.92
C ILE A 5 22.73 0.61 -6.21
N ASP A 6 22.94 -0.23 -5.20
CA ASP A 6 21.85 -0.77 -4.40
C ASP A 6 21.12 0.35 -3.63
N PHE A 7 21.87 1.34 -3.12
CA PHE A 7 21.28 2.56 -2.55
C PHE A 7 20.41 3.31 -3.57
N VAL A 8 20.91 3.57 -4.78
CA VAL A 8 20.14 4.30 -5.81
C VAL A 8 18.86 3.55 -6.18
N LYS A 9 18.95 2.22 -6.39
CA LYS A 9 17.77 1.37 -6.63
C LYS A 9 16.77 1.46 -5.49
N GLN A 10 17.23 1.39 -4.25
CA GLN A 10 16.37 1.55 -3.06
C GLN A 10 15.70 2.92 -3.02
N GLN A 11 16.39 4.00 -3.36
CA GLN A 11 15.80 5.34 -3.37
C GLN A 11 14.72 5.50 -4.45
N ILE A 12 14.88 4.89 -5.63
CA ILE A 12 13.85 4.88 -6.67
C ILE A 12 12.60 4.15 -6.16
N MET A 13 12.78 2.95 -5.59
CA MET A 13 11.68 2.14 -5.06
C MET A 13 11.00 2.81 -3.87
N GLU A 14 11.76 3.45 -2.97
CA GLU A 14 11.23 4.21 -1.85
C GLU A 14 10.41 5.41 -2.34
N GLN A 15 10.79 6.04 -3.45
CA GLN A 15 10.02 7.13 -4.02
C GLN A 15 8.65 6.67 -4.56
N PHE A 16 8.55 5.47 -5.15
CA PHE A 16 7.25 4.85 -5.47
C PHE A 16 6.44 4.56 -4.20
N LYS A 17 7.10 4.07 -3.15
CA LYS A 17 6.46 3.79 -1.86
C LYS A 17 5.91 5.06 -1.19
N ILE A 18 6.65 6.17 -1.21
CA ILE A 18 6.21 7.47 -0.69
C ILE A 18 4.99 7.98 -1.45
N GLN A 19 4.96 7.79 -2.78
CA GLN A 19 3.80 8.11 -3.62
C GLN A 19 2.62 7.15 -3.38
N LYS A 20 2.84 6.04 -2.66
CA LYS A 20 1.90 4.93 -2.53
C LYS A 20 1.47 4.39 -3.88
N SER A 21 2.43 4.30 -4.79
CA SER A 21 2.15 3.98 -6.18
C SER A 21 1.65 2.56 -6.36
N ASP A 22 0.68 2.42 -7.26
CA ASP A 22 0.13 1.15 -7.70
C ASP A 22 0.74 0.68 -9.03
N SER A 23 0.41 -0.53 -9.47
CA SER A 23 0.88 -1.09 -10.73
C SER A 23 0.43 -0.22 -11.91
N GLY A 24 1.37 0.11 -12.79
CA GLY A 24 1.17 0.95 -13.95
C GLY A 24 1.18 2.45 -13.65
N GLU A 25 1.52 2.87 -12.43
CA GLU A 25 1.71 4.28 -12.09
C GLU A 25 3.16 4.74 -12.32
N ALA A 26 3.31 5.97 -12.81
CA ALA A 26 4.60 6.57 -13.11
C ALA A 26 5.30 7.09 -11.86
N LEU A 27 6.63 7.01 -11.85
CA LEU A 27 7.45 7.77 -10.93
C LEU A 27 7.24 9.27 -11.21
N ASN A 28 7.01 10.09 -10.19
CA ASN A 28 7.14 11.54 -10.33
C ASN A 28 8.62 11.94 -10.54
N VAL A 29 9.09 11.79 -11.78
CA VAL A 29 10.48 12.04 -12.19
C VAL A 29 10.90 13.45 -11.84
N ARG A 30 10.05 14.45 -12.10
CA ARG A 30 10.36 15.85 -11.79
C ARG A 30 10.59 16.05 -10.29
N GLY A 31 9.68 15.54 -9.46
CA GLY A 31 9.80 15.62 -8.00
C GLY A 31 11.05 14.90 -7.49
N PHE A 32 11.36 13.74 -8.05
CA PHE A 32 12.52 12.94 -7.70
C PHE A 32 13.84 13.65 -8.06
N MET A 33 13.95 14.15 -9.29
CA MET A 33 15.14 14.87 -9.79
C MET A 33 15.37 16.20 -9.07
N LEU A 34 14.33 16.86 -8.56
CA LEU A 34 14.46 18.14 -7.85
C LEU A 34 14.71 17.99 -6.35
N ASN A 35 14.19 16.94 -5.70
CA ASN A 35 14.18 16.84 -4.24
C ASN A 35 15.06 15.72 -3.67
N VAL A 36 15.31 14.66 -4.45
CA VAL A 36 16.01 13.46 -3.99
C VAL A 36 17.41 13.41 -4.58
N VAL A 37 17.52 13.37 -5.91
CA VAL A 37 18.81 13.23 -6.62
C VAL A 37 19.86 14.29 -6.25
N PRO A 38 19.52 15.58 -6.05
CA PRO A 38 20.52 16.60 -5.71
C PRO A 38 21.19 16.38 -4.34
N ARG A 39 20.62 15.53 -3.48
CA ARG A 39 21.17 15.19 -2.16
C ARG A 39 22.18 14.04 -2.22
N TRP A 40 22.26 13.34 -3.34
CA TRP A 40 23.17 12.23 -3.54
C TRP A 40 24.58 12.73 -3.88
N ASN A 41 25.58 11.90 -3.59
CA ASN A 41 26.95 12.20 -4.03
C ASN A 41 27.09 11.99 -5.56
N PRO A 42 28.12 12.56 -6.21
CA PRO A 42 28.27 12.47 -7.67
C PRO A 42 28.27 11.03 -8.21
N LYS A 43 28.91 10.08 -7.50
CA LYS A 43 28.94 8.67 -7.93
C LYS A 43 27.54 8.04 -7.95
N GLN A 44 26.69 8.38 -6.98
CA GLN A 44 25.32 7.89 -6.93
C GLN A 44 24.47 8.49 -8.05
N GLN A 45 24.67 9.78 -8.37
CA GLN A 45 23.98 10.43 -9.49
C GLN A 45 24.35 9.78 -10.83
N ASP A 46 25.64 9.50 -11.05
CA ASP A 46 26.15 8.83 -12.26
C ASP A 46 25.61 7.40 -12.42
N LEU A 47 25.12 6.79 -11.33
CA LEU A 47 24.56 5.43 -11.33
C LEU A 47 23.05 5.37 -11.58
N LEU A 48 22.36 6.52 -11.74
CA LEU A 48 20.90 6.56 -11.85
C LEU A 48 20.36 5.77 -13.04
N GLU A 49 20.89 6.01 -14.24
CA GLU A 49 20.45 5.33 -15.47
C GLU A 49 20.64 3.81 -15.35
N ARG A 50 21.83 3.39 -14.90
CA ARG A 50 22.12 1.98 -14.66
C ARG A 50 21.21 1.34 -13.60
N ALA A 51 20.89 2.07 -12.54
CA ALA A 51 19.97 1.58 -11.51
C ALA A 51 18.55 1.38 -12.06
N VAL A 52 18.09 2.28 -12.93
CA VAL A 52 16.82 2.11 -13.67
C VAL A 52 16.87 0.86 -14.55
N GLU A 53 17.93 0.70 -15.35
CA GLU A 53 18.11 -0.49 -16.21
C GLU A 53 18.10 -1.81 -15.40
N GLU A 54 18.79 -1.85 -14.26
CA GLU A 54 18.81 -3.03 -13.38
C GLU A 54 17.42 -3.32 -12.79
N LEU A 55 16.67 -2.29 -12.39
CA LEU A 55 15.30 -2.45 -11.89
C LEU A 55 14.34 -2.91 -12.99
N VAL A 56 14.46 -2.38 -14.22
CA VAL A 56 13.72 -2.85 -15.40
C VAL A 56 14.05 -4.31 -15.69
N SER A 57 15.34 -4.67 -15.71
CA SER A 57 15.77 -6.05 -15.94
C SER A 57 15.27 -7.01 -14.85
N SER A 58 15.08 -6.54 -13.63
CA SER A 58 14.51 -7.35 -12.54
C SER A 58 12.97 -7.45 -12.59
N GLY A 59 12.32 -6.69 -13.48
CA GLY A 59 10.87 -6.65 -13.65
C GLY A 59 10.14 -5.83 -12.58
N LEU A 60 10.84 -5.13 -11.68
CA LEU A 60 10.24 -4.32 -10.62
C LEU A 60 9.62 -3.01 -11.14
N ILE A 61 10.19 -2.49 -12.23
CA ILE A 61 9.67 -1.33 -12.95
C ILE A 61 9.68 -1.63 -14.45
N GLU A 62 8.99 -0.82 -15.22
CA GLU A 62 9.09 -0.76 -16.68
C GLU A 62 9.47 0.66 -17.09
N ASP A 63 10.27 0.81 -18.14
CA ASP A 63 10.57 2.12 -18.71
C ASP A 63 9.69 2.36 -19.94
N ARG A 64 8.90 3.44 -19.91
CA ARG A 64 8.08 3.89 -21.03
C ARG A 64 8.53 5.28 -21.43
N GLU A 65 9.28 5.36 -22.53
CA GLU A 65 9.80 6.62 -23.09
C GLU A 65 10.63 7.45 -22.10
N GLY A 66 11.45 6.79 -21.26
CA GLY A 66 12.30 7.44 -20.27
C GLY A 66 11.59 7.77 -18.95
N THR A 67 10.35 7.31 -18.77
CA THR A 67 9.61 7.40 -17.52
C THR A 67 9.49 6.03 -16.88
N PRO A 68 10.01 5.82 -15.65
CA PRO A 68 9.79 4.61 -14.89
C PRO A 68 8.34 4.46 -14.44
N PHE A 69 7.75 3.29 -14.62
CA PHE A 69 6.44 2.89 -14.09
C PHE A 69 6.59 1.67 -13.20
N LEU A 70 5.84 1.61 -12.10
CA LEU A 70 5.88 0.47 -11.18
C LEU A 70 5.12 -0.72 -11.79
N THR A 71 5.69 -1.92 -11.77
CA THR A 71 4.97 -3.12 -12.22
C THR A 71 4.21 -3.77 -11.06
N GLN A 72 3.35 -4.75 -11.35
CA GLN A 72 2.73 -5.57 -10.32
C GLN A 72 3.78 -6.29 -9.44
N GLN A 73 4.87 -6.77 -10.02
CA GLN A 73 5.97 -7.37 -9.26
C GLN A 73 6.67 -6.34 -8.37
N GLY A 74 6.79 -5.09 -8.83
CA GLY A 74 7.27 -3.96 -8.04
C GLY A 74 6.37 -3.65 -6.84
N VAL A 75 5.05 -3.66 -7.03
CA VAL A 75 4.05 -3.54 -5.95
C VAL A 75 4.22 -4.67 -4.94
N ASP A 76 4.38 -5.91 -5.42
CA ASP A 76 4.55 -7.07 -4.56
C ASP A 76 5.84 -7.02 -3.73
N TYR A 77 6.91 -6.49 -4.33
CA TYR A 77 8.16 -6.23 -3.65
C TYR A 77 8.04 -5.13 -2.58
N LEU A 78 7.35 -4.03 -2.87
CA LEU A 78 7.20 -2.89 -1.95
C LEU A 78 6.26 -3.16 -0.79
N TYR A 79 5.20 -3.94 -1.04
CA TYR A 79 4.14 -4.21 -0.08
C TYR A 79 3.98 -5.74 0.06
N PRO A 80 4.78 -6.39 0.92
CA PRO A 80 4.70 -7.83 1.09
C PRO A 80 3.47 -8.30 1.87
N ASP A 81 2.79 -7.40 2.58
CA ASP A 81 1.64 -7.73 3.42
C ASP A 81 0.36 -7.94 2.59
N ILE A 82 -0.36 -9.03 2.90
CA ILE A 82 -1.48 -9.60 2.15
C ILE A 82 -2.70 -9.61 3.06
N GLY A 83 -3.59 -8.62 2.95
CA GLY A 83 -4.98 -8.68 3.43
C GLY A 83 -5.26 -8.78 4.94
N ASP A 84 -4.43 -9.47 5.73
CA ASP A 84 -4.66 -9.70 7.15
C ASP A 84 -4.56 -8.40 7.96
N SER A 85 -3.66 -7.49 7.60
CA SER A 85 -3.63 -6.14 8.19
C SER A 85 -4.89 -5.33 7.90
N VAL A 86 -5.58 -5.62 6.79
CA VAL A 86 -6.82 -4.93 6.43
C VAL A 86 -7.99 -5.41 7.31
N LYS A 87 -8.09 -6.73 7.54
CA LYS A 87 -9.07 -7.29 8.48
C LYS A 87 -8.88 -6.73 9.89
N VAL A 88 -7.64 -6.71 10.37
CA VAL A 88 -7.28 -6.14 11.67
C VAL A 88 -7.68 -4.67 11.72
N ALA A 89 -7.39 -3.88 10.68
CA ALA A 89 -7.77 -2.47 10.65
C ALA A 89 -9.30 -2.24 10.73
N ILE A 90 -10.10 -3.08 10.08
CA ILE A 90 -11.57 -3.02 10.14
C ILE A 90 -12.07 -3.31 11.56
N LEU A 91 -11.57 -4.38 12.18
CA LEU A 91 -11.95 -4.77 13.54
C LEU A 91 -11.47 -3.77 14.59
N ASP A 92 -10.24 -3.27 14.46
CA ASP A 92 -9.69 -2.21 15.30
C ASP A 92 -10.50 -0.92 15.20
N PHE A 93 -11.07 -0.61 14.03
CA PHE A 93 -11.94 0.55 13.88
C PHE A 93 -13.21 0.44 14.73
N PHE A 94 -13.81 -0.75 14.80
CA PHE A 94 -14.91 -1.02 15.74
C PHE A 94 -14.45 -0.90 17.20
N ALA A 95 -13.29 -1.48 17.54
CA ALA A 95 -12.74 -1.42 18.90
C ALA A 95 -12.47 0.03 19.35
N LYS A 96 -11.83 0.85 18.50
CA LYS A 96 -11.57 2.28 18.76
C LYS A 96 -12.87 3.07 18.96
N ALA A 97 -13.95 2.68 18.30
CA ALA A 97 -15.27 3.29 18.47
C ALA A 97 -16.02 2.79 19.72
N ASN A 98 -15.43 1.88 20.52
CA ASN A 98 -16.10 1.16 21.60
C ASN A 98 -17.40 0.47 21.15
N ALA A 99 -17.37 -0.08 19.93
CA ALA A 99 -18.54 -0.71 19.34
C ALA A 99 -18.95 -1.97 20.11
N ARG A 100 -20.26 -2.17 20.18
CA ARG A 100 -20.94 -3.39 20.65
C ARG A 100 -21.50 -4.17 19.46
N ALA A 101 -21.88 -5.43 19.69
CA ALA A 101 -22.69 -6.18 18.74
C ALA A 101 -23.91 -5.36 18.25
N GLY A 102 -24.18 -5.44 16.95
CA GLY A 102 -25.22 -4.68 16.25
C GLY A 102 -24.83 -3.24 15.89
N HIS A 103 -23.62 -2.76 16.21
CA HIS A 103 -23.18 -1.43 15.72
C HIS A 103 -22.88 -1.46 14.23
N ALA A 104 -23.35 -0.43 13.54
CA ALA A 104 -23.07 -0.21 12.13
C ALA A 104 -21.60 0.19 11.91
N PHE A 105 -20.99 -0.34 10.86
CA PHE A 105 -19.72 0.12 10.34
C PHE A 105 -19.89 1.47 9.66
N ASN A 106 -19.16 2.48 10.15
CA ASN A 106 -19.17 3.79 9.52
C ASN A 106 -18.17 3.81 8.35
N THR A 107 -18.59 3.31 7.19
CA THR A 107 -17.74 3.22 5.99
C THR A 107 -17.16 4.57 5.61
N GLN A 108 -17.93 5.66 5.64
CA GLN A 108 -17.42 6.98 5.28
C GLN A 108 -16.29 7.43 6.21
N SER A 109 -16.49 7.31 7.51
CA SER A 109 -15.46 7.66 8.49
C SER A 109 -14.21 6.77 8.33
N PHE A 110 -14.41 5.47 8.12
CA PHE A 110 -13.31 4.52 7.89
C PHE A 110 -12.48 4.89 6.64
N MET A 111 -13.15 5.22 5.53
CA MET A 111 -12.48 5.66 4.31
C MET A 111 -11.65 6.94 4.52
N HIS A 112 -12.17 7.88 5.31
CA HIS A 112 -11.47 9.15 5.58
C HIS A 112 -10.34 9.04 6.60
N THR A 113 -10.40 8.09 7.52
CA THR A 113 -9.46 8.00 8.65
C THR A 113 -8.38 6.94 8.43
N GLU A 114 -8.78 5.74 8.01
CA GLU A 114 -7.87 4.60 7.85
C GLU A 114 -7.39 4.51 6.40
N VAL A 115 -8.30 4.42 5.43
CA VAL A 115 -7.98 4.09 4.02
C VAL A 115 -7.17 5.17 3.31
N LEU A 116 -7.30 6.44 3.70
CA LEU A 116 -6.51 7.54 3.16
C LEU A 116 -5.00 7.25 3.26
N ASN A 117 -4.59 6.54 4.30
CA ASN A 117 -3.19 6.25 4.55
C ASN A 117 -2.70 4.93 3.98
N TRP A 118 -3.58 4.11 3.44
CA TRP A 118 -3.25 2.77 2.96
C TRP A 118 -2.43 2.77 1.67
N ASN A 119 -1.58 1.75 1.55
CA ASN A 119 -0.93 1.42 0.29
C ASN A 119 -1.92 0.74 -0.68
N PRO A 120 -1.59 0.60 -1.98
CA PRO A 120 -2.50 -0.01 -2.96
C PRO A 120 -2.95 -1.42 -2.61
N LYS A 121 -2.05 -2.28 -2.11
CA LYS A 121 -2.44 -3.65 -1.70
C LYS A 121 -3.48 -3.65 -0.60
N GLN A 122 -3.35 -2.78 0.40
CA GLN A 122 -4.34 -2.64 1.45
C GLN A 122 -5.68 -2.14 0.89
N LYS A 123 -5.66 -1.17 -0.03
CA LYS A 123 -6.88 -0.67 -0.69
C LYS A 123 -7.58 -1.77 -1.48
N HIS A 124 -6.83 -2.53 -2.28
CA HIS A 124 -7.36 -3.67 -3.05
C HIS A 124 -7.81 -4.81 -2.15
N GLY A 125 -7.18 -4.97 -0.99
CA GLY A 125 -7.53 -5.98 0.01
C GLY A 125 -8.80 -5.68 0.81
N LEU A 126 -9.38 -4.46 0.70
CA LEU A 126 -10.54 -4.06 1.48
C LEU A 126 -11.77 -4.95 1.22
N GLU A 127 -12.18 -5.07 -0.04
CA GLU A 127 -13.36 -5.86 -0.40
C GLU A 127 -13.19 -7.36 -0.07
N PRO A 128 -12.04 -8.02 -0.41
CA PRO A 128 -11.78 -9.38 0.03
C PRO A 128 -11.78 -9.54 1.57
N ALA A 129 -11.21 -8.58 2.31
CA ALA A 129 -11.18 -8.63 3.77
C ALA A 129 -12.58 -8.51 4.36
N MET A 130 -13.41 -7.59 3.87
CA MET A 130 -14.81 -7.45 4.29
C MET A 130 -15.59 -8.74 4.03
N LYS A 131 -15.48 -9.32 2.83
CA LYS A 131 -16.13 -10.58 2.50
C LYS A 131 -15.70 -11.72 3.42
N SER A 132 -14.40 -11.84 3.67
CA SER A 132 -13.87 -12.87 4.56
C SER A 132 -14.34 -12.70 6.01
N LEU A 133 -14.43 -11.46 6.52
CA LEU A 133 -14.98 -11.20 7.86
C LEU A 133 -16.48 -11.57 7.96
N ILE A 134 -17.23 -11.41 6.87
CA ILE A 134 -18.63 -11.88 6.77
C ILE A 134 -18.70 -13.40 6.79
N GLU A 135 -17.87 -14.07 5.99
CA GLU A 135 -17.79 -15.54 5.94
C GLU A 135 -17.35 -16.15 7.28
N GLU A 136 -16.46 -15.46 8.00
CA GLU A 136 -16.03 -15.80 9.36
C GLU A 136 -17.11 -15.48 10.42
N GLY A 137 -18.17 -14.78 10.05
CA GLY A 137 -19.27 -14.40 10.94
C GLY A 137 -18.92 -13.31 11.95
N LEU A 138 -17.82 -12.59 11.77
CA LEU A 138 -17.39 -11.50 12.65
C LEU A 138 -18.12 -10.18 12.35
N ILE A 139 -18.50 -9.99 11.10
CA ILE A 139 -19.40 -8.92 10.67
C ILE A 139 -20.56 -9.52 9.87
N GLU A 140 -21.64 -8.78 9.74
CA GLU A 140 -22.78 -9.14 8.89
C GLU A 140 -23.10 -7.98 7.94
N GLU A 141 -23.65 -8.32 6.77
CA GLU A 141 -24.11 -7.35 5.77
C GLU A 141 -25.63 -7.46 5.62
N ASN A 142 -26.32 -6.32 5.63
CA ASN A 142 -27.74 -6.22 5.31
C ASN A 142 -28.01 -4.94 4.48
N GLU A 143 -29.27 -4.67 4.14
CA GLU A 143 -29.67 -3.52 3.31
C GLU A 143 -29.21 -2.14 3.85
N ARG A 144 -28.88 -2.06 5.14
CA ARG A 144 -28.43 -0.83 5.82
C ARG A 144 -26.91 -0.71 5.93
N GLY A 145 -26.15 -1.71 5.48
CA GLY A 145 -24.69 -1.73 5.49
C GLY A 145 -24.10 -2.90 6.29
N TYR A 146 -22.89 -2.71 6.81
CA TYR A 146 -22.17 -3.70 7.60
C TYR A 146 -22.34 -3.48 9.09
N PHE A 147 -22.44 -4.55 9.87
CA PHE A 147 -22.65 -4.49 11.32
C PHE A 147 -21.73 -5.48 12.04
N LEU A 148 -21.30 -5.14 13.25
CA LEU A 148 -20.51 -6.03 14.09
C LEU A 148 -21.41 -7.12 14.70
N THR A 149 -21.04 -8.39 14.60
CA THR A 149 -21.81 -9.47 15.24
C THR A 149 -21.42 -9.66 16.70
N GLU A 150 -22.12 -10.54 17.43
CA GLU A 150 -21.69 -10.99 18.75
C GLU A 150 -20.32 -11.70 18.71
N ALA A 151 -20.07 -12.51 17.67
CA ALA A 151 -18.78 -13.16 17.50
C ALA A 151 -17.65 -12.15 17.23
N GLY A 152 -17.92 -11.13 16.40
CA GLY A 152 -16.99 -10.02 16.16
C GLY A 152 -16.73 -9.17 17.40
N PHE A 153 -17.76 -8.92 18.21
CA PHE A 153 -17.58 -8.21 19.49
C PHE A 153 -16.66 -8.97 20.45
N ASN A 154 -16.85 -10.28 20.58
CA ASN A 154 -16.01 -11.15 21.41
C ASN A 154 -14.59 -11.36 20.83
N SER A 155 -14.34 -11.05 19.55
CA SER A 155 -13.01 -11.15 18.97
C SER A 155 -12.16 -9.90 19.21
N ILE A 156 -12.80 -8.77 19.48
CA ILE A 156 -12.13 -7.49 19.76
C ILE A 156 -12.04 -7.13 21.26
N TYR A 157 -12.67 -7.92 22.15
CA TYR A 157 -12.63 -7.78 23.62
C TYR A 157 -12.60 -9.14 24.33
#